data_AF-A0A0D5BFZ1-F1
#
_entry.id   AF-A0A0D5BFZ1-F1
#
_cell.length_a   1.000
_cell.length_b   1.000
_cell.length_c   1.000
_cell.angle_alpha   90.00
_cell.angle_beta   90.00
_cell.angle_gamma   90.00
#
_symmetry.space_group_name_H-M   'P 1'
#
loop_
_entity.id
_entity.type
_entity.pdbx_description
1 polymer ?
#
loop_
_entity_poly.entity_id
_entity_poly.type
_entity_poly.pdbx_seq_one_letter_code
_entity_poly.pdbx_strand_id
1 'polypeptide(L)'
;GSPNIEMDEQTFMVNRERAVDYLNSLDKVFVNDQFLNWDPEHRIKVRIVSARAYHSLFMHNMCIRPTSEELENFGTPDFTIYNAGQFPCNRYTHYMTSSTSI
;
A
#
# COMPACT_ATOMS: atom_id res chain seq x y z
N GLY A 1 14.40 21.28 -7.78
CA GLY A 1 13.66 21.63 -6.54
C GLY A 1 13.74 20.49 -5.55
N SER A 2 13.09 20.60 -4.40
CA SER A 2 12.97 19.52 -3.40
C SER A 2 12.29 18.28 -4.00
N PRO A 3 12.72 17.05 -3.65
CA PRO A 3 12.00 15.83 -4.02
C PRO A 3 10.70 15.63 -3.23
N ASN A 4 10.56 16.29 -2.07
CA ASN A 4 9.36 16.23 -1.24
C ASN A 4 8.37 17.31 -1.70
N ILE A 5 7.24 16.88 -2.25
CA ILE A 5 6.14 17.74 -2.70
C ILE A 5 5.02 17.62 -1.67
N GLU A 6 4.51 18.75 -1.20
CA GLU A 6 3.45 18.79 -0.19
C GLU A 6 2.11 18.26 -0.73
N MET A 7 1.32 17.70 0.19
CA MET A 7 -0.06 17.29 -0.02
C MET A 7 -0.81 17.49 1.31
N ASP A 8 -2.00 18.08 1.25
CA ASP A 8 -2.85 18.20 2.44
C ASP A 8 -3.53 16.86 2.79
N GLU A 9 -3.93 16.71 4.06
CA GLU A 9 -4.55 15.49 4.58
C GLU A 9 -5.86 15.16 3.85
N GLN A 10 -6.67 16.17 3.50
CA GLN A 10 -7.94 15.96 2.81
C GLN A 10 -7.73 15.32 1.43
N THR A 11 -6.75 15.79 0.68
CA THR A 11 -6.36 15.30 -0.63
C THR A 11 -5.84 13.88 -0.53
N PHE A 12 -5.00 13.59 0.47
CA PHE A 12 -4.54 12.24 0.75
C PHE A 12 -5.72 11.31 1.03
N MET A 13 -6.66 11.72 1.88
CA MET A 13 -7.83 10.92 2.23
C MET A 13 -8.74 10.67 1.02
N VAL A 14 -8.92 11.65 0.13
CA VAL A 14 -9.67 11.48 -1.13
C VAL A 14 -9.00 10.44 -2.03
N ASN A 15 -7.67 10.50 -2.20
CA ASN A 15 -6.95 9.53 -3.01
C ASN A 15 -6.96 8.13 -2.41
N ARG A 16 -6.82 8.04 -1.08
CA ARG A 16 -6.89 6.79 -0.34
C ARG A 16 -8.27 6.15 -0.48
N GLU A 17 -9.35 6.91 -0.32
CA GLU A 17 -10.72 6.40 -0.44
C GLU A 17 -10.97 5.85 -1.85
N ARG A 18 -10.54 6.58 -2.89
CA ARG A 18 -10.62 6.11 -4.28
C ARG A 18 -9.85 4.81 -4.52
N ALA A 19 -8.68 4.66 -3.91
CA ALA A 19 -7.90 3.43 -4.01
C ALA A 19 -8.62 2.26 -3.33
N VAL A 20 -9.21 2.49 -2.16
CA VAL A 20 -10.00 1.49 -1.41
C VAL A 20 -11.26 1.10 -2.18
N ASP A 21 -12.03 2.06 -2.70
CA ASP A 21 -13.22 1.82 -3.51
C ASP A 21 -12.90 0.96 -4.73
N TYR A 22 -11.82 1.29 -5.44
CA TYR A 22 -11.37 0.50 -6.58
C TYR A 22 -11.04 -0.93 -6.16
N LEU A 23 -10.26 -1.12 -5.09
CA LEU A 23 -9.89 -2.45 -4.62
C LEU A 23 -11.12 -3.26 -4.17
N ASN A 24 -12.09 -2.64 -3.52
CA ASN A 24 -13.36 -3.26 -3.11
C ASN A 24 -14.26 -3.62 -4.30
N SER A 25 -14.10 -2.95 -5.45
CA SER A 25 -14.86 -3.25 -6.67
C SER A 25 -14.36 -4.46 -7.45
N LEU A 26 -13.18 -5.00 -7.11
CA LEU A 26 -12.59 -6.14 -7.80
C LEU A 26 -13.12 -7.45 -7.24
N ASP A 27 -13.34 -8.45 -8.12
CA ASP A 27 -13.70 -9.82 -7.72
C ASP A 27 -12.65 -10.47 -6.80
N LYS A 28 -11.39 -10.01 -6.93
CA LYS A 28 -10.26 -10.53 -6.17
C LYS A 28 -9.21 -9.46 -5.91
N VAL A 29 -8.70 -9.45 -4.69
CA VAL A 29 -7.49 -8.72 -4.29
C VAL A 29 -6.45 -9.69 -3.72
N PHE A 30 -5.20 -9.26 -3.70
CA PHE A 30 -4.09 -10.00 -3.11
C PHE A 30 -3.58 -9.25 -1.90
N VAL A 31 -3.60 -9.90 -0.74
CA VAL A 31 -3.13 -9.35 0.53
C VAL A 31 -1.92 -10.14 0.99
N ASN A 32 -0.86 -9.45 1.38
CA ASN A 32 0.25 -10.05 2.08
C ASN A 32 0.68 -9.19 3.27
N ASP A 33 0.98 -9.87 4.37
CA ASP A 33 1.53 -9.29 5.58
C ASP A 33 3.00 -9.67 5.64
N GLN A 34 3.87 -8.67 5.78
CA GLN A 34 5.32 -8.82 5.68
C GLN A 34 6.04 -7.92 6.69
N PHE A 35 7.32 -8.21 6.94
CA PHE A 35 8.19 -7.34 7.73
C PHE A 35 9.14 -6.55 6.83
N LEU A 36 9.39 -5.29 7.21
CA LEU A 36 10.54 -4.51 6.78
C LEU A 36 11.54 -4.41 7.93
N ASN A 37 12.82 -4.22 7.60
CA ASN A 37 13.96 -4.20 8.51
C ASN A 37 14.30 -5.58 9.09
N TRP A 38 15.58 -5.96 9.02
CA TRP A 38 16.06 -7.28 9.46
C TRP A 38 16.23 -7.39 10.97
N ASP A 39 16.42 -6.26 11.65
CA ASP A 39 16.54 -6.21 13.11
C ASP A 39 15.18 -6.49 13.77
N PRO A 40 15.02 -7.59 14.53
CA PRO A 40 13.76 -7.95 15.17
C PRO A 40 13.17 -6.87 16.09
N GLU A 41 14.00 -6.06 16.74
CA GLU A 41 13.54 -4.99 17.65
C GLU A 41 12.97 -3.78 16.90
N HIS A 42 13.36 -3.62 15.63
CA HIS A 42 13.00 -2.49 14.78
C HIS A 42 12.26 -2.91 13.50
N ARG A 43 11.63 -4.10 13.52
CA ARG A 43 10.78 -4.58 12.43
C ARG A 43 9.55 -3.69 12.29
N ILE A 44 9.20 -3.39 11.04
CA ILE A 44 7.97 -2.67 10.69
C ILE A 44 7.03 -3.68 10.04
N LYS A 45 5.83 -3.85 10.61
CA LYS A 45 4.76 -4.65 10.02
C LYS A 45 4.11 -3.90 8.90
N VAL A 46 4.16 -4.46 7.70
CA VAL A 46 3.53 -3.87 6.52
C VAL A 46 2.49 -4.81 5.94
N ARG A 47 1.27 -4.29 5.77
CA ARG A 47 0.21 -4.95 5.01
C ARG A 47 0.14 -4.37 3.61
N ILE A 48 0.26 -5.20 2.59
CA ILE A 48 0.10 -4.79 1.20
C ILE A 48 -1.18 -5.38 0.65
N VAL A 49 -2.06 -4.51 0.17
CA VAL A 49 -3.25 -4.86 -0.60
C VAL A 49 -3.03 -4.45 -2.05
N SER A 50 -3.13 -5.39 -2.98
CA SER A 50 -2.83 -5.13 -4.39
C SER A 50 -3.86 -5.73 -5.34
N ALA A 51 -4.13 -5.01 -6.43
CA ALA A 51 -5.04 -5.45 -7.48
C ALA A 51 -4.44 -6.56 -8.38
N ARG A 52 -3.11 -6.66 -8.47
CA ARG A 52 -2.42 -7.54 -9.43
C ARG A 52 -1.53 -8.55 -8.71
N ALA A 53 -1.64 -9.82 -9.09
CA ALA A 53 -0.90 -10.93 -8.48
C ALA A 53 0.62 -10.70 -8.46
N TYR A 54 1.20 -10.18 -9.55
CA TYR A 54 2.64 -9.96 -9.62
C TYR A 54 3.14 -8.87 -8.66
N HIS A 55 2.32 -7.88 -8.29
CA HIS A 55 2.69 -6.91 -7.27
C HIS A 55 2.74 -7.55 -5.89
N SER A 56 1.80 -8.46 -5.58
CA SER A 56 1.88 -9.26 -4.35
C SER A 56 3.13 -10.14 -4.33
N LEU A 57 3.44 -10.82 -5.44
CA LEU A 57 4.65 -11.64 -5.57
C LEU A 57 5.93 -10.80 -5.44
N PHE A 58 5.94 -9.59 -6.02
CA PHE A 58 7.05 -8.66 -5.89
C PHE A 58 7.31 -8.32 -4.42
N MET A 59 6.27 -7.94 -3.67
CA MET A 59 6.42 -7.65 -2.24
C MET A 59 6.85 -8.87 -1.43
N HIS A 60 6.33 -10.06 -1.76
CA HIS A 60 6.75 -11.31 -1.14
C HIS A 60 8.24 -11.64 -1.33
N ASN A 61 8.83 -11.19 -2.45
CA ASN A 61 10.25 -11.36 -2.73
C ASN A 61 11.12 -10.25 -2.12
N MET A 62 10.60 -9.02 -2.04
CA MET A 62 11.35 -7.86 -1.57
C MET A 62 11.35 -7.68 -0.05
N CYS A 63 10.29 -8.14 0.62
CA CYS A 63 10.15 -8.01 2.07
C CYS A 63 10.62 -9.26 2.80
N ILE A 64 10.70 -9.17 4.13
CA ILE A 64 11.01 -10.31 4.99
C ILE A 64 9.71 -11.06 5.24
N ARG A 65 9.74 -12.36 4.92
CA ARG A 65 8.60 -13.26 5.09
C ARG A 65 8.42 -13.62 6.56
N PRO A 66 7.23 -13.39 7.12
CA PRO A 66 6.88 -13.94 8.42
C PRO A 66 6.88 -15.47 8.38
N THR A 67 7.15 -16.10 9.51
CA THR A 67 6.80 -17.50 9.74
C THR A 67 5.27 -17.65 9.85
N SER A 68 4.77 -18.88 9.78
CA SER A 68 3.33 -19.13 9.96
C SER A 68 2.82 -18.65 11.33
N GLU A 69 3.61 -18.82 12.40
CA GLU A 69 3.28 -18.37 13.74
C GLU A 69 3.30 -16.83 13.84
N GLU A 70 4.28 -16.17 13.24
CA GLU A 70 4.34 -14.70 13.18
C GLU A 70 3.16 -14.12 12.38
N LEU A 71 2.70 -14.84 11.34
CA LEU A 71 1.55 -14.44 10.55
C LEU A 71 0.22 -14.59 11.32
N GLU A 72 0.06 -15.70 12.06
CA GLU A 72 -1.09 -15.91 12.95
C GLU A 72 -1.16 -14.83 14.05
N ASN A 73 0.00 -14.38 14.52
CA ASN A 73 0.14 -13.35 15.57
C ASN A 73 0.46 -11.95 15.01
N PHE A 74 0.26 -11.69 13.71
CA PHE A 74 0.71 -10.46 13.07
C PHE A 74 0.04 -9.19 13.64
N GLY A 75 -1.25 -9.31 13.99
CA GLY A 75 -2.04 -8.22 14.55
C GLY A 75 -2.24 -7.05 13.57
N THR A 76 -2.24 -5.83 14.09
CA THR A 76 -2.39 -4.59 13.29
C THR A 76 -1.06 -4.23 12.62
N PRO A 77 -1.04 -3.93 11.31
CA PRO A 77 0.16 -3.45 10.64
C PRO A 77 0.52 -2.02 11.09
N ASP A 78 1.81 -1.70 11.10
CA ASP A 78 2.31 -0.35 11.35
C ASP A 78 2.13 0.54 10.12
N PHE A 79 2.21 -0.05 8.93
CA PHE A 79 2.00 0.64 7.66
C PHE A 79 1.17 -0.20 6.69
N THR A 80 0.31 0.44 5.91
CA THR A 80 -0.53 -0.25 4.92
C THR A 80 -0.35 0.36 3.54
N ILE A 81 -0.09 -0.47 2.55
CA ILE A 81 0.04 -0.07 1.14
C ILE A 81 -1.22 -0.51 0.39
N TYR A 82 -1.94 0.46 -0.18
CA TYR A 82 -3.06 0.23 -1.10
C TYR A 82 -2.56 0.38 -2.55
N ASN A 83 -2.11 -0.71 -3.16
CA ASN A 83 -1.65 -0.72 -4.54
C ASN A 83 -2.84 -0.86 -5.51
N ALA A 84 -3.50 0.28 -5.73
CA ALA A 84 -4.57 0.49 -6.70
C ALA A 84 -4.05 1.06 -8.03
N GLY A 85 -2.77 0.86 -8.38
CA GLY A 85 -2.11 1.56 -9.50
C GLY A 85 -2.68 1.28 -10.91
N GLN A 86 -3.64 0.37 -11.04
CA GLN A 86 -4.40 0.17 -12.27
C GLN A 86 -5.55 1.19 -12.44
N PHE A 87 -5.96 1.83 -11.35
CA PHE A 87 -6.99 2.85 -11.34
C PHE A 87 -6.35 4.25 -11.38
N PRO A 88 -6.69 5.08 -12.37
CA PRO A 88 -6.13 6.42 -12.47
C PRO A 88 -6.65 7.32 -11.35
N CYS A 89 -5.74 8.10 -10.77
CA CYS A 89 -6.10 9.22 -9.91
C CYS A 89 -6.84 10.30 -10.72
N ASN A 90 -7.73 11.03 -10.06
CA ASN A 90 -8.37 12.19 -10.65
C ASN A 90 -7.42 13.40 -10.64
N ARG A 91 -6.92 13.77 -11.82
CA ARG A 91 -6.07 14.96 -12.06
C ARG A 91 -6.69 16.30 -11.66
N TYR A 92 -7.99 16.38 -11.43
CA TYR A 92 -8.67 17.59 -10.94
C TYR A 92 -8.74 17.66 -9.41
N THR A 93 -8.29 16.61 -8.71
CA THR A 93 -8.09 16.67 -7.26
C THR A 93 -6.95 17.64 -6.96
N HIS A 94 -7.07 18.40 -5.88
CA HIS A 94 -6.03 19.32 -5.43
C HIS A 94 -4.66 18.61 -5.34
N TYR A 95 -3.57 19.34 -5.58
CA TYR A 95 -2.20 18.81 -5.70
C TYR A 95 -1.90 17.80 -6.83
N MET A 96 -2.89 17.23 -7.52
CA MET A 96 -2.64 16.26 -8.58
C MET A 96 -2.24 16.93 -9.89
N THR A 97 -1.12 16.48 -10.47
CA THR A 97 -0.59 17.00 -11.74
C THR A 97 -0.77 16.03 -12.90
N SER A 98 -1.15 14.78 -12.62
CA SER A 98 -1.33 13.71 -13.62
C SER A 98 -2.38 12.70 -13.17
N SER A 99 -2.57 11.62 -13.94
CA SER A 99 -3.38 10.46 -13.53
C SER A 99 -2.69 9.55 -12.52
N THR A 100 -1.47 9.88 -12.08
CA THR A 100 -0.65 9.10 -11.16
C THR A 100 -0.46 9.86 -9.86
N SER A 101 -0.69 9.17 -8.73
CA SER A 101 -0.33 9.61 -7.38
C SER A 101 0.32 8.44 -6.67
N ILE A 102 1.37 8.72 -5.90
CA ILE A 102 2.07 7.75 -5.04
C ILE A 102 2.01 8.27 -3.62
#